data_AF-A0A925PL12-F1
#
_entry.id   AF-A0A925PL12-F1
#
_cell.length_a   1.000
_cell.length_b   1.000
_cell.length_c   1.000
_cell.angle_alpha   90.00
_cell.angle_beta   90.00
_cell.angle_gamma   90.00
#
_symmetry.space_group_name_H-M   'P 1'
#
loop_
_entity.id
_entity.type
_entity.pdbx_description
1 polymer ?
#
loop_
_entity_poly.entity_id
_entity_poly.type
_entity_poly.pdbx_seq_one_letter_code
_entity_poly.pdbx_strand_id
1 'polypeptide(L)'
;MNSANSQFIISMLIILTGFICKKINLIKESDGEGISRVIFNITLPSLVISTFSAMKIDTSLMLVPAISMVYGFMMAILAIIIFKNESRKDKGMISMLVPGFNIGLFAYPLVEAIWGQECLKYFGMFDMGNSIIVFGVCYIFASVYSTEGVG
;
A
#
# COMPACT_ATOMS: atom_id res chain seq x y z
N MET A 1 -22.92 -15.06 -3.21
CA MET A 1 -21.47 -15.06 -2.90
C MET A 1 -20.73 -14.84 -4.21
N ASN A 2 -20.24 -13.62 -4.46
CA ASN A 2 -19.24 -13.45 -5.51
C ASN A 2 -18.00 -14.20 -5.04
N SER A 3 -17.50 -15.13 -5.85
CA SER A 3 -16.24 -15.82 -5.54
C SER A 3 -15.13 -14.78 -5.41
N ALA A 4 -14.20 -14.95 -4.47
CA ALA A 4 -13.04 -14.07 -4.31
C ALA A 4 -12.31 -13.85 -5.64
N ASN A 5 -12.24 -14.90 -6.46
CA ASN A 5 -11.68 -14.88 -7.80
C ASN A 5 -12.40 -13.88 -8.71
N SER A 6 -13.73 -13.78 -8.65
CA SER A 6 -14.51 -12.86 -9.47
C SER A 6 -14.19 -11.40 -9.12
N GLN A 7 -14.11 -11.04 -7.84
CA GLN A 7 -13.80 -9.68 -7.42
C GLN A 7 -12.36 -9.28 -7.76
N PHE A 8 -11.44 -10.22 -7.63
CA PHE A 8 -10.06 -10.02 -8.05
C PHE A 8 -9.95 -9.80 -9.57
N ILE A 9 -10.64 -10.61 -10.37
CA ILE A 9 -10.71 -10.44 -11.83
C ILE A 9 -11.33 -9.09 -12.19
N ILE A 10 -12.42 -8.68 -11.56
CA ILE A 10 -13.03 -7.36 -11.78
C ILE A 10 -12.03 -6.24 -11.49
N SER A 11 -11.28 -6.34 -10.38
CA SER A 11 -10.26 -5.34 -10.02
C SER A 11 -9.15 -5.26 -11.07
N MET A 12 -8.67 -6.41 -11.58
CA MET A 12 -7.71 -6.44 -12.69
C MET A 12 -8.28 -5.83 -13.98
N LEU A 13 -9.55 -6.11 -14.30
CA LEU A 13 -10.22 -5.54 -15.48
C LEU A 13 -10.38 -4.02 -15.38
N ILE A 14 -10.66 -3.48 -14.19
CA ILE A 14 -10.71 -2.02 -13.96
C ILE A 14 -9.35 -1.39 -14.23
N ILE A 15 -8.27 -1.97 -13.70
CA ILE A 15 -6.89 -1.50 -13.93
C ILE A 15 -6.55 -1.57 -15.42
N LEU A 16 -6.87 -2.68 -16.08
CA LEU A 16 -6.62 -2.88 -17.51
C LEU A 16 -7.40 -1.86 -18.36
N THR A 17 -8.64 -1.58 -17.99
CA THR A 17 -9.47 -0.57 -18.66
C THR A 17 -8.85 0.81 -18.55
N GLY A 18 -8.42 1.22 -17.35
CA GLY A 18 -7.71 2.48 -17.15
C GLY A 18 -6.43 2.58 -18.01
N PHE A 19 -5.67 1.49 -18.10
CA PHE A 19 -4.50 1.41 -18.95
C PHE A 19 -4.83 1.54 -20.44
N ILE A 20 -5.88 0.85 -20.93
CA ILE A 20 -6.34 0.95 -22.32
C ILE A 20 -6.80 2.37 -22.63
N CYS A 21 -7.58 2.99 -21.74
CA CYS A 21 -8.04 4.38 -21.87
C CYS A 21 -6.86 5.36 -22.00
N LYS A 22 -5.79 5.17 -21.20
CA LYS A 22 -4.55 5.92 -21.35
C LYS A 22 -3.90 5.67 -22.72
N LYS A 23 -3.80 4.41 -23.14
CA LYS A 23 -3.12 4.01 -24.38
C LYS A 23 -3.81 4.57 -25.64
N ILE A 24 -5.13 4.69 -25.64
CA ILE A 24 -5.89 5.28 -26.76
C ILE A 24 -6.01 6.82 -26.66
N ASN A 25 -5.31 7.46 -25.72
CA ASN A 25 -5.37 8.90 -25.44
C ASN A 25 -6.76 9.43 -25.06
N LEU A 26 -7.65 8.57 -24.54
CA LEU A 26 -8.94 9.01 -24.00
C LEU A 26 -8.76 9.76 -22.67
N ILE A 27 -7.78 9.34 -21.87
CA ILE A 27 -7.42 9.97 -20.59
C ILE A 27 -5.92 10.31 -20.66
N LYS A 28 -5.57 11.56 -20.33
CA LYS A 28 -4.19 12.04 -20.30
C LYS A 28 -3.58 11.89 -18.91
N GLU A 29 -2.26 11.95 -18.82
CA GLU A 29 -1.55 11.91 -17.53
C GLU A 29 -1.98 13.06 -16.60
N SER A 30 -2.23 14.25 -17.16
CA SER A 30 -2.75 15.42 -16.44
C SER A 30 -4.12 15.15 -15.78
N ASP A 31 -4.97 14.34 -16.42
CA ASP A 31 -6.29 14.00 -15.90
C ASP A 31 -6.14 13.02 -14.72
N GLY A 32 -5.21 12.08 -14.85
CA GLY A 32 -4.82 11.15 -13.79
C GLY A 32 -4.25 11.86 -12.56
N GLU A 33 -3.45 12.92 -12.75
CA GLU A 33 -2.97 13.77 -11.64
C GLU A 33 -4.11 14.51 -10.93
N GLY A 34 -5.10 14.99 -11.67
CA GLY A 34 -6.31 15.61 -11.10
C GLY A 34 -7.09 14.62 -10.23
N ILE A 35 -7.33 13.42 -10.74
CA ILE A 35 -8.01 12.34 -10.00
C ILE A 35 -7.19 11.92 -8.78
N SER A 36 -5.87 11.76 -8.92
CA SER A 36 -4.99 11.40 -7.82
C SER A 36 -5.06 12.42 -6.68
N ARG A 37 -5.10 13.72 -7.00
CA ARG A 37 -5.27 14.76 -5.97
C ARG A 37 -6.56 14.60 -5.20
N VAL A 38 -7.68 14.28 -5.85
CA VAL A 38 -8.95 14.02 -5.16
C VAL A 38 -8.83 12.77 -4.26
N ILE A 39 -8.25 11.70 -4.79
CA ILE A 39 -8.06 10.44 -4.05
C ILE A 39 -7.23 10.67 -2.79
N PHE A 40 -6.06 11.32 -2.90
CA PHE A 40 -5.14 11.51 -1.78
C PHE A 40 -5.63 12.54 -0.75
N ASN A 41 -6.31 13.60 -1.17
CA ASN A 41 -6.70 14.67 -0.25
C ASN A 41 -8.11 14.50 0.33
N ILE A 42 -8.99 13.72 -0.30
CA ILE A 42 -10.39 13.59 0.12
C ILE A 42 -10.73 12.13 0.39
N THR A 43 -10.66 11.28 -0.63
CA THR A 43 -11.16 9.90 -0.53
C THR A 43 -10.38 9.07 0.46
N LEU A 44 -9.05 9.17 0.47
CA LEU A 44 -8.19 8.42 1.40
C LEU A 44 -8.42 8.81 2.86
N PRO A 45 -8.38 10.10 3.26
CA PRO A 45 -8.73 10.50 4.61
C PRO A 45 -10.13 10.05 5.03
N SER A 46 -11.13 10.17 4.15
CA SER A 46 -12.49 9.69 4.43
C SER A 46 -12.54 8.18 4.64
N LEU A 47 -11.84 7.40 3.83
CA LEU A 47 -11.74 5.94 3.96
C LEU A 47 -11.10 5.54 5.28
N VAL A 48 -9.98 6.19 5.65
CA VAL A 48 -9.31 5.96 6.94
C VAL A 48 -10.27 6.24 8.09
N ILE A 49 -10.91 7.42 8.11
CA ILE A 49 -11.86 7.79 9.18
C ILE A 49 -13.02 6.79 9.24
N SER A 50 -13.63 6.45 8.10
CA SER A 50 -14.73 5.50 8.03
C SER A 50 -14.32 4.14 8.59
N THR A 51 -13.14 3.64 8.19
CA THR A 51 -12.60 2.34 8.62
C THR A 51 -12.33 2.32 10.13
N PHE A 52 -11.68 3.35 10.68
CA PHE A 52 -11.41 3.44 12.11
C PHE A 52 -12.68 3.67 12.94
N SER A 53 -13.66 4.43 12.43
CA SER A 53 -14.93 4.66 13.15
C SER A 53 -15.76 3.37 13.29
N ALA A 54 -15.68 2.47 12.30
CA ALA A 54 -16.32 1.16 12.34
C ALA A 54 -15.53 0.15 13.18
N MET A 55 -14.25 0.43 13.48
CA MET A 55 -13.37 -0.47 14.19
C MET A 55 -13.54 -0.33 15.70
N LYS A 56 -14.13 -1.35 16.32
CA LYS A 56 -13.93 -1.57 17.76
C LYS A 56 -12.54 -2.18 17.94
N ILE A 57 -11.60 -1.39 18.45
CA ILE A 57 -10.26 -1.89 18.80
C ILE A 57 -10.43 -2.89 19.94
N ASP A 58 -10.44 -4.16 19.58
CA ASP A 58 -10.39 -5.26 20.52
C ASP A 58 -8.91 -5.57 20.78
N THR A 59 -8.50 -5.54 22.05
CA THR A 59 -7.12 -5.81 22.48
C THR A 59 -6.64 -7.19 21.97
N SER A 60 -7.56 -8.13 21.72
CA SER A 60 -7.24 -9.43 21.12
C SER A 60 -6.60 -9.32 19.72
N LEU A 61 -6.76 -8.20 19.01
CA LEU A 61 -6.22 -7.96 17.68
C LEU A 61 -4.84 -7.27 17.69
N MET A 62 -4.30 -6.91 18.87
CA MET A 62 -2.99 -6.24 18.97
C MET A 62 -1.81 -7.09 18.47
N LEU A 63 -1.99 -8.40 18.33
CA LEU A 63 -0.98 -9.27 17.73
C LEU A 63 -0.82 -8.99 16.22
N VAL A 64 -1.87 -8.51 15.54
CA VAL A 64 -1.86 -8.28 14.08
C VAL A 64 -0.88 -7.17 13.67
N PRO A 65 -0.88 -5.97 14.30
CA PRO A 65 0.15 -4.95 14.03
C PRO A 65 1.57 -5.47 14.28
N ALA A 66 1.78 -6.23 15.35
CA ALA A 66 3.10 -6.78 15.68
C ALA A 66 3.59 -7.76 14.59
N ILE A 67 2.72 -8.64 14.10
CA ILE A 67 3.05 -9.54 12.97
C ILE A 67 3.39 -8.73 11.71
N SER A 68 2.61 -7.70 11.40
CA SER A 68 2.88 -6.82 10.25
C SER A 68 4.24 -6.14 10.35
N MET A 69 4.59 -5.62 11.53
CA MET A 69 5.91 -5.04 11.77
C MET A 69 7.03 -6.06 11.57
N VAL A 70 6.92 -7.23 12.21
CA VAL A 70 7.94 -8.30 12.09
C VAL A 70 8.12 -8.70 10.63
N TYR A 71 7.03 -8.87 9.89
CA TYR A 71 7.06 -9.15 8.46
C TYR A 71 7.79 -8.04 7.70
N GLY A 72 7.43 -6.78 7.90
CA GLY A 72 8.03 -5.65 7.19
C GLY A 72 9.53 -5.50 7.49
N PHE A 73 9.94 -5.66 8.75
CA PHE A 73 11.37 -5.67 9.12
C PHE A 73 12.12 -6.83 8.46
N MET A 74 11.53 -8.03 8.46
CA MET A 74 12.12 -9.20 7.79
C MET A 74 12.28 -8.95 6.29
N MET A 75 11.26 -8.40 5.63
CA MET A 75 11.30 -8.06 4.21
C MET A 75 12.32 -6.96 3.89
N ALA A 76 12.47 -5.96 4.77
CA ALA A 76 13.50 -4.93 4.66
C ALA A 76 14.92 -5.53 4.71
N ILE A 77 15.17 -6.44 5.65
CA ILE A 77 16.45 -7.14 5.76
C ILE A 77 16.70 -7.98 4.50
N LEU A 78 15.70 -8.74 4.05
CA LEU A 78 15.79 -9.55 2.84
C LEU A 78 16.08 -8.71 1.61
N ALA A 79 15.44 -7.54 1.46
CA ALA A 79 15.70 -6.63 0.35
C ALA A 79 17.16 -6.18 0.32
N ILE A 80 17.74 -5.80 1.47
CA ILE A 80 19.15 -5.40 1.54
C ILE A 80 20.09 -6.56 1.15
N ILE A 81 19.80 -7.78 1.60
CA ILE A 81 20.65 -8.96 1.37
C ILE A 81 20.58 -9.42 -0.08
N ILE A 82 19.38 -9.55 -0.64
CA ILE A 82 19.15 -10.05 -1.99
C ILE A 82 19.68 -9.04 -3.02
N PHE A 83 19.37 -7.76 -2.85
CA PHE A 83 19.74 -6.70 -3.78
C PHE A 83 21.05 -6.00 -3.40
N LYS A 84 21.94 -6.68 -2.68
CA LYS A 84 23.21 -6.10 -2.22
C LYS A 84 24.17 -5.71 -3.36
N ASN A 85 24.04 -6.37 -4.51
CA ASN A 85 24.90 -6.19 -5.69
C ASN A 85 24.31 -5.18 -6.70
N GLU A 86 23.10 -4.68 -6.45
CA GLU A 86 22.46 -3.68 -7.31
C GLU A 86 23.10 -2.30 -7.13
N SER A 87 22.86 -1.41 -8.09
CA SER A 87 23.26 -0.01 -7.98
C SER A 87 22.70 0.61 -6.69
N ARG A 88 23.41 1.59 -6.10
CA ARG A 88 22.95 2.26 -4.87
C ARG A 88 21.52 2.79 -4.99
N LYS A 89 21.20 3.36 -6.16
CA LYS A 89 19.88 3.89 -6.48
C LYS A 89 18.83 2.78 -6.49
N ASP A 90 19.06 1.72 -7.24
CA ASP A 90 18.09 0.62 -7.38
C ASP A 90 17.91 -0.12 -6.06
N LYS A 91 19.00 -0.38 -5.35
CA LYS A 91 18.97 -0.93 -3.99
C LYS A 91 18.15 -0.08 -3.04
N GLY A 92 18.32 1.24 -3.07
CA GLY A 92 17.55 2.18 -2.26
C GLY A 92 16.05 2.13 -2.58
N MET A 93 15.71 2.22 -3.87
CA MET A 93 14.32 2.13 -4.33
C MET A 93 13.68 0.79 -3.92
N ILE A 94 14.34 -0.33 -4.20
CA ILE A 94 13.83 -1.67 -3.88
C ILE A 94 13.69 -1.87 -2.37
N SER A 95 14.67 -1.41 -1.58
CA SER A 95 14.61 -1.50 -0.11
C SER A 95 13.44 -0.71 0.48
N MET A 96 12.95 0.33 -0.21
CA MET A 96 11.75 1.08 0.20
C MET A 96 10.44 0.44 -0.28
N LEU A 97 10.45 -0.20 -1.45
CA LEU A 97 9.25 -0.76 -2.09
C LEU A 97 8.84 -2.12 -1.53
N VAL A 98 9.80 -2.97 -1.16
CA VAL A 98 9.56 -4.35 -0.73
C VAL A 98 8.92 -4.48 0.66
N PRO A 99 9.27 -3.67 1.68
CA PRO A 99 8.78 -3.90 3.05
C PRO A 99 7.33 -3.49 3.31
N GLY A 100 6.85 -2.49 2.56
CA GLY A 100 5.58 -1.83 2.81
C GLY A 100 4.48 -2.29 1.86
N PHE A 101 3.24 -2.22 2.33
CA PHE A 101 2.05 -2.52 1.54
C PHE A 101 1.23 -1.28 1.24
N ASN A 102 0.57 -1.27 0.08
CA ASN A 102 -0.36 -0.24 -0.33
C ASN A 102 -1.79 -0.55 0.15
N ILE A 103 -2.00 -0.58 1.47
CA ILE A 103 -3.23 -1.13 2.05
C ILE A 103 -4.42 -0.19 1.82
N GLY A 104 -4.24 1.10 2.07
CA GLY A 104 -5.33 2.07 1.97
C GLY A 104 -5.95 2.19 0.57
N LEU A 105 -5.12 2.25 -0.48
CA LEU A 105 -5.59 2.44 -1.86
C LEU A 105 -5.94 1.13 -2.57
N PHE A 106 -5.21 0.04 -2.31
CA PHE A 106 -5.40 -1.21 -3.03
C PHE A 106 -6.11 -2.27 -2.21
N ALA A 107 -5.63 -2.55 -1.00
CA ALA A 107 -6.13 -3.69 -0.23
C ALA A 107 -7.52 -3.45 0.36
N TYR A 108 -7.81 -2.28 0.94
CA TYR A 108 -9.13 -2.02 1.55
C TYR A 108 -10.31 -2.22 0.59
N PRO A 109 -10.35 -1.60 -0.62
CA PRO A 109 -11.45 -1.83 -1.54
C PRO A 109 -11.59 -3.29 -1.97
N LEU A 110 -10.47 -3.99 -2.16
CA LEU A 110 -10.46 -5.39 -2.57
C LEU A 110 -10.96 -6.32 -1.45
N VAL A 111 -10.52 -6.08 -0.22
CA VAL A 111 -10.93 -6.84 0.97
C VAL A 111 -12.41 -6.64 1.25
N GLU A 112 -12.89 -5.40 1.15
CA GLU A 112 -14.31 -5.08 1.27
C GLU A 112 -15.13 -5.82 0.22
N ALA A 113 -14.68 -5.83 -1.04
CA ALA A 113 -15.38 -6.49 -2.14
C ALA A 113 -15.45 -8.01 -1.99
N ILE A 114 -14.40 -8.65 -1.45
CA ILE A 114 -14.29 -10.11 -1.30
C ILE A 114 -14.93 -10.61 -0.01
N TRP A 115 -14.56 -10.01 1.12
CA TRP A 115 -14.89 -10.50 2.46
C TRP A 115 -15.84 -9.59 3.24
N GLY A 116 -16.19 -8.43 2.68
CA GLY A 116 -17.10 -7.47 3.30
C GLY A 116 -16.42 -6.54 4.31
N GLN A 117 -17.20 -5.57 4.78
CA GLN A 117 -16.77 -4.52 5.71
C GLN A 117 -16.20 -5.06 7.03
N GLU A 118 -16.67 -6.22 7.52
CA GLU A 118 -16.22 -6.76 8.81
C GLU A 118 -14.72 -7.10 8.81
N CYS A 119 -14.18 -7.52 7.67
CA CYS A 119 -12.77 -7.88 7.55
C CYS A 119 -11.84 -6.66 7.54
N LEU A 120 -12.37 -5.44 7.31
CA LEU A 120 -11.59 -4.21 7.30
C LEU A 120 -10.92 -3.92 8.66
N LYS A 121 -11.50 -4.39 9.77
CA LYS A 121 -10.89 -4.25 11.11
C LYS A 121 -9.52 -4.93 11.20
N TYR A 122 -9.38 -6.12 10.61
CA TYR A 122 -8.11 -6.87 10.63
C TYR A 122 -7.06 -6.21 9.74
N PHE A 123 -7.46 -5.77 8.55
CA PHE A 123 -6.56 -5.06 7.63
C PHE A 123 -6.19 -3.67 8.14
N GLY A 124 -7.06 -3.00 8.89
CA GLY A 124 -6.73 -1.74 9.56
C GLY A 124 -5.74 -1.91 10.70
N MET A 125 -5.89 -2.95 11.52
CA MET A 125 -4.89 -3.32 12.52
C MET A 125 -3.55 -3.70 11.88
N PHE A 126 -3.57 -4.42 10.75
CA PHE A 126 -2.36 -4.71 9.99
C PHE A 126 -1.75 -3.42 9.41
N ASP A 127 -2.56 -2.49 8.89
CA ASP A 127 -2.08 -1.23 8.33
C ASP A 127 -1.42 -0.32 9.37
N MET A 128 -1.87 -0.40 10.62
CA MET A 128 -1.22 0.28 11.74
C MET A 128 0.23 -0.19 11.92
N GLY A 129 0.48 -1.51 11.86
CA GLY A 129 1.83 -2.06 11.88
C GLY A 129 2.65 -1.70 10.64
N ASN A 130 2.02 -1.81 9.46
CA ASN A 130 2.59 -1.44 8.16
C ASN A 130 3.03 0.04 8.13
N SER A 131 2.26 0.93 8.74
CA SER A 131 2.56 2.36 8.81
C SER A 131 3.89 2.62 9.54
N ILE A 132 4.22 1.86 10.59
CA ILE A 132 5.51 1.97 11.28
C ILE A 132 6.66 1.56 10.36
N ILE A 133 6.46 0.55 9.51
CA ILE A 133 7.46 0.11 8.53
C ILE A 133 7.65 1.17 7.45
N VAL A 134 6.56 1.69 6.89
CA VAL A 134 6.60 2.70 5.83
C VAL A 134 7.21 4.02 6.33
N PHE A 135 6.71 4.56 7.45
CA PHE A 135 7.17 5.85 7.97
C PHE A 135 8.46 5.77 8.80
N GLY A 136 8.81 4.58 9.30
CA GLY A 136 10.07 4.35 10.02
C GLY A 136 11.16 3.83 9.10
N VAL A 137 11.06 2.56 8.72
CA VAL A 137 12.11 1.84 8.00
C VAL A 137 12.30 2.37 6.59
N CYS A 138 11.24 2.50 5.80
CA CYS A 138 11.35 3.00 4.43
C CYS A 138 11.80 4.46 4.40
N TYR A 139 11.39 5.28 5.38
CA TYR A 139 11.90 6.66 5.51
C TYR A 139 13.40 6.72 5.81
N ILE A 140 13.90 5.82 6.68
CA ILE A 140 15.36 5.69 6.94
C ILE A 140 16.09 5.27 5.66
N PHE A 141 15.57 4.31 4.89
CA PHE A 141 16.19 3.95 3.62
C PHE A 141 16.15 5.11 2.63
N ALA A 142 15.03 5.84 2.56
CA ALA A 142 14.93 7.03 1.72
C ALA A 142 16.03 8.05 2.09
N SER A 143 16.26 8.31 3.38
CA SER A 143 17.28 9.27 3.80
C SER A 143 18.72 8.80 3.52
N VAL A 144 19.01 7.51 3.73
CA VAL A 144 20.34 6.91 3.50
C VAL A 144 20.70 6.83 2.01
N TYR A 145 19.72 6.56 1.15
CA TYR A 145 19.95 6.35 -0.27
C TYR A 145 19.67 7.59 -1.13
N SER A 146 18.99 8.62 -0.61
CA SER A 146 18.75 9.90 -1.33
C SER A 146 19.94 10.86 -1.32
N THR A 147 20.97 10.61 -0.51
CA THR A 147 22.05 11.58 -0.24
C THR A 147 23.10 11.74 -1.35
N GLU A 148 22.87 11.23 -2.56
CA GLU A 148 23.73 11.50 -3.73
C GLU A 148 22.94 12.31 -4.77
N GLY A 149 23.20 13.63 -4.78
CA GLY A 149 22.54 14.60 -5.66
C GLY A 149 22.77 16.08 -5.31
N VAL A 150 23.50 16.40 -4.22
CA VAL A 150 24.00 17.75 -3.93
C VAL A 150 25.52 17.67 -3.82
N GLY A 151 26.16 17.41 -4.97
CA GLY A 151 27.61 17.52 -5.17
C GLY A 151 27.87 18.56 -6.25
#